data_AF-A0AAJ4BBE3-F1
#
_entry.id   AF-A0AAJ4BBE3-F1
#
_cell.length_a   1.000
_cell.length_b   1.000
_cell.length_c   1.000
_cell.angle_alpha   90.00
_cell.angle_beta   90.00
_cell.angle_gamma   90.00
#
_symmetry.space_group_name_H-M   'P 1'
#
loop_
_entity.id
_entity.type
_entity.pdbx_description
1 polymer ?
#
loop_
_entity_poly.entity_id
_entity_poly.type
_entity_poly.pdbx_seq_one_letter_code
_entity_poly.pdbx_strand_id
1 'polypeptide(L)' 'MRKQVGYLDKMGDEQFFYLEFDEETHQFSYVIEYITRKGDHSERTVPLHEAKEERGFHKAVQLIKDRLFAEDA' A
#
# COMPACT_ATOMS: atom_id res chain seq x y z
N MET A 1 4.91 10.36 2.72
CA MET A 1 3.76 10.07 3.61
C MET A 1 3.25 8.64 3.38
N ARG A 2 3.01 7.82 4.42
CA ARG A 2 2.58 6.41 4.27
C ARG A 2 1.22 6.14 4.90
N LYS A 3 0.36 5.38 4.22
CA LYS A 3 -0.95 4.96 4.71
C LYS A 3 -1.19 3.48 4.45
N GLN A 4 -1.53 2.71 5.48
CA GLN A 4 -1.90 1.32 5.32
C GLN A 4 -3.26 1.19 4.61
N VAL A 5 -3.31 0.33 3.60
CA VAL A 5 -4.49 0.08 2.76
C VAL A 5 -4.94 -1.38 2.82
N GLY A 6 -4.14 -2.26 3.42
CA GLY A 6 -4.49 -3.66 3.60
C GLY A 6 -3.62 -4.37 4.64
N TYR A 7 -4.09 -5.57 5.00
CA TYR A 7 -3.40 -6.52 5.86
C TYR A 7 -3.84 -7.94 5.49
N LEU A 8 -2.91 -8.87 5.58
CA LEU A 8 -3.16 -10.31 5.47
C LEU A 8 -2.29 -11.04 6.47
N ASP A 9 -2.89 -11.90 7.28
CA ASP A 9 -2.18 -12.88 8.09
C ASP A 9 -2.51 -14.28 7.55
N LYS A 10 -1.46 -15.05 7.28
CA LYS A 10 -1.58 -16.48 7.01
C LYS A 10 -0.67 -17.26 7.93
N MET A 11 -1.23 -17.76 9.04
CA MET A 11 -0.54 -18.64 9.99
C MET A 11 0.72 -17.99 10.60
N GLY A 12 0.67 -16.67 10.85
CA GLY A 12 1.76 -15.89 11.40
C GLY A 12 2.74 -15.35 10.34
N ASP A 13 2.52 -15.64 9.06
CA ASP A 13 3.18 -14.90 7.98
C ASP A 13 2.28 -13.71 7.61
N GLU A 14 2.72 -12.52 8.02
CA GLU A 14 1.98 -11.28 7.89
C GLU A 14 2.41 -10.51 6.64
N GLN A 15 1.44 -9.89 5.97
CA GLN A 15 1.66 -8.98 4.86
C GLN A 15 0.90 -7.69 5.13
N PHE A 16 1.61 -6.58 5.06
CA PHE A 16 1.05 -5.25 5.18
C PHE A 16 1.16 -4.54 3.84
N PHE A 17 0.09 -3.87 3.46
CA PHE A 17 0.02 -3.16 2.19
C PHE A 17 -0.16 -1.67 2.46
N TYR A 18 0.66 -0.85 1.80
CA TYR A 18 0.65 0.59 2.00
C TYR A 18 0.61 1.35 0.68
N LEU A 19 -0.09 2.47 0.72
CA LEU A 19 0.08 3.56 -0.23
C LEU A 19 1.07 4.54 0.35
N GLU A 20 2.11 4.86 -0.40
CA GLU A 20 3.12 5.85 -0.03
C GLU A 20 3.15 6.96 -1.08
N PHE A 21 3.22 8.21 -0.62
CA PHE A 21 3.49 9.38 -1.46
C PHE A 21 4.89 9.88 -1.15
N ASP A 22 5.72 9.95 -2.19
CA ASP A 22 7.06 10.53 -2.13
C ASP A 22 6.98 12.00 -2.55
N GLU A 23 7.35 12.90 -1.63
CA GLU A 23 7.33 14.36 -1.83
C GLU A 23 8.46 14.84 -2.75
N GLU A 24 9.57 14.11 -2.85
CA GLU A 24 10.69 14.50 -3.72
C GLU A 24 10.35 14.23 -5.18
N THR A 25 9.85 13.02 -5.44
CA THR A 25 9.52 12.58 -6.81
C THR A 25 8.08 12.89 -7.22
N HIS A 26 7.22 13.28 -6.26
CA HIS A 26 5.78 13.50 -6.43
C HIS A 26 5.05 12.26 -6.95
N GLN A 27 5.52 11.07 -6.58
CA GLN A 27 4.97 9.80 -7.05
C GLN A 27 4.25 9.04 -5.92
N PHE A 28 3.17 8.38 -6.30
CA PHE A 28 2.56 7.36 -5.46
C PHE A 28 3.19 6.00 -5.73
N SER A 29 3.56 5.32 -4.65
CA SER A 29 4.11 3.97 -4.63
C SER A 29 3.23 3.04 -3.82
N TYR A 30 3.21 1.77 -4.23
CA TYR A 30 2.61 0.68 -3.49
C TYR A 30 3.71 -0.10 -2.78
N VAL A 31 3.63 -0.17 -1.46
CA VAL A 31 4.62 -0.84 -0.63
C VAL A 31 4.00 -2.08 -0.02
N ILE A 32 4.69 -3.21 -0.15
CA ILE A 32 4.30 -4.49 0.42
C ILE A 32 5.38 -4.92 1.39
N GLU A 33 5.00 -5.00 2.65
CA GLU A 33 5.85 -5.42 3.76
C GLU A 33 5.46 -6.85 4.14
N TYR A 34 6.46 -7.73 4.24
CA TYR A 34 6.31 -9.13 4.59
C TYR A 34 7.06 -9.37 5.90
N ILE A 35 6.35 -9.89 6.91
CA ILE A 35 6.91 -10.32 8.19
C ILE A 35 6.61 -11.79 8.33
N THR A 36 7.64 -12.64 8.30
CA THR A 36 7.46 -14.08 8.50
C THR A 36 7.23 -14.38 9.98
N ARG A 37 6.64 -15.53 10.28
CA ARG A 37 6.47 -16.00 11.67
C ARG A 37 7.77 -16.13 12.47
N LYS A 38 8.92 -16.17 11.79
CA LYS A 38 10.26 -16.23 12.42
C LYS A 38 10.83 -14.84 12.71
N GLY A 39 10.12 -13.78 12.30
CA GLY A 39 10.55 -12.39 12.40
C GLY A 39 11.41 -11.92 11.22
N ASP A 40 11.52 -12.69 10.13
CA ASP A 40 12.21 -12.22 8.93
C ASP A 40 11.36 -11.15 8.26
N HIS A 41 11.98 -10.01 7.95
CA HIS A 41 11.31 -8.85 7.38
C HIS A 41 11.86 -8.58 5.97
N SER A 42 10.94 -8.38 5.01
CA SER A 42 11.29 -7.89 3.67
C SER A 42 10.24 -6.93 3.16
N GLU A 43 10.67 -5.96 2.36
CA GLU A 43 9.79 -4.96 1.76
C GLU A 43 10.01 -4.90 0.25
N ARG A 44 8.92 -4.71 -0.49
CA ARG A 44 8.93 -4.43 -1.92
C ARG A 44 8.12 -3.17 -2.21
N THR A 45 8.73 -2.26 -2.96
CA THR A 45 8.09 -1.03 -3.42
C THR A 45 7.98 -1.03 -4.93
N VAL A 46 6.82 -0.64 -5.45
CA VAL A 46 6.57 -0.47 -6.88
C VAL A 46 5.78 0.81 -7.14
N PRO A 47 5.92 1.46 -8.30
CA PRO A 47 5.05 2.57 -8.68
C PRO A 47 3.58 2.15 -8.65
N LEU A 48 2.69 3.01 -8.14
CA LEU A 48 1.28 2.66 -7.97
C LEU A 48 0.63 2.22 -9.30
N HIS A 49 0.96 2.87 -10.41
CA HIS A 49 0.38 2.55 -11.71
C HIS A 49 0.77 1.15 -12.24
N GLU A 50 1.86 0.57 -11.74
CA GLU A 50 2.31 -0.79 -12.06
C GLU A 50 1.69 -1.84 -11.14
N ALA A 51 1.24 -1.44 -9.94
CA ALA A 51 0.72 -2.32 -8.89
C ALA A 51 -0.71 -2.86 -9.13
N LYS A 52 -1.24 -2.77 -10.37
CA LYS A 52 -2.65 -3.07 -10.68
C LYS A 52 -3.09 -4.51 -10.31
N GLU A 53 -2.15 -5.44 -10.27
CA GLU A 53 -2.39 -6.86 -9.94
C GLU A 53 -2.18 -7.15 -8.44
N GLU A 54 -1.68 -6.17 -7.68
CA GLU A 54 -1.39 -6.35 -6.27
C GLU A 54 -2.67 -6.33 -5.42
N ARG A 55 -2.69 -7.20 -4.41
CA ARG A 55 -3.81 -7.27 -3.47
C ARG A 55 -3.89 -5.96 -2.69
N GLY A 56 -5.05 -5.32 -2.70
CA GLY A 56 -5.28 -4.04 -2.01
C GLY A 56 -5.10 -2.81 -2.88
N PHE A 57 -4.65 -2.97 -4.13
CA PHE A 57 -4.52 -1.89 -5.12
C PHE A 57 -5.80 -1.06 -5.26
N HIS A 58 -6.95 -1.72 -5.41
CA HIS A 58 -8.24 -1.02 -5.52
C HIS A 58 -8.55 -0.12 -4.31
N LYS A 59 -8.19 -0.56 -3.09
CA LYS A 59 -8.37 0.25 -1.87
C LYS A 59 -7.43 1.45 -1.85
N ALA A 60 -6.19 1.30 -2.32
CA ALA A 60 -5.26 2.43 -2.45
C ALA A 60 -5.79 3.48 -3.43
N VAL A 61 -6.28 3.04 -4.59
CA VAL A 61 -6.90 3.95 -5.58
C VAL A 61 -8.14 4.61 -5.03
N GLN A 62 -9.01 3.86 -4.34
CA GLN A 62 -10.21 4.44 -3.72
C GLN A 62 -9.85 5.48 -2.65
N LEU A 63 -8.83 5.24 -1.84
CA LEU A 63 -8.36 6.19 -0.83
C LEU A 63 -7.86 7.50 -1.45
N ILE A 64 -7.16 7.43 -2.59
CA ILE A 64 -6.78 8.63 -3.35
C ILE A 64 -8.02 9.34 -3.88
N LYS A 65 -8.95 8.60 -4.49
CA LYS A 65 -10.17 9.18 -5.05
C LYS A 65 -11.02 9.87 -4.01
N ASP A 66 -11.23 9.23 -2.86
CA ASP A 66 -12.02 9.78 -1.75
C ASP A 66 -11.37 11.05 -1.18
N ARG A 67 -10.05 11.18 -1.26
CA ARG A 67 -9.35 12.38 -0.76
C ARG A 67 -9.30 13.52 -1.77
N LEU A 68 -9.25 13.21 -3.06
CA LEU A 68 -9.12 14.21 -4.13
C LEU A 68 -10.47 14.66 -4.69
N PHE A 69 -11.47 13.79 -4.65
CA PHE A 69 -12.76 13.98 -5.31
C PHE A 69 -13.95 13.75 -4.38
N ALA A 70 -13.75 13.56 -3.07
CA ALA A 70 -14.88 13.80 -2.18
C ALA A 70 -15.26 15.27 -2.35
N GLU A 71 -16.47 15.51 -2.86
CA GLU A 71 -17.09 16.82 -2.80
C GLU A 71 -17.02 17.26 -1.33
N ASP A 72 -16.53 18.48 -1.09
CA ASP A 72 -16.63 19.11 0.23
C ASP A 72 -18.10 19.05 0.67
N ALA A 73 -18.41 18.13 1.59
CA ALA A 73 -19.75 17.90 2.11
C ALA A 73 -20.16 19.01 3.09
#